data_AF-A0A821SJR9-F1
#
_entry.id   AF-A0A821SJR9-F1
#
_cell.length_a   1.000
_cell.length_b   1.000
_cell.length_c   1.000
_cell.angle_alpha   90.00
_cell.angle_beta   90.00
_cell.angle_gamma   90.00
#
_symmetry.space_group_name_H-M   'P 1'
#
loop_
_entity.id
_entity.type
_entity.pdbx_description
1 polymer ?
#
loop_
_entity_poly.entity_id
_entity_poly.type
_entity_poly.pdbx_seq_one_letter_code
_entity_poly.pdbx_strand_id
1 'polypeptide(L)'
;MPSTIITPLFAFTCAFVNKLVHQEKLKSIDELRSHPKRDQLLNKTQQLGLKYLEEFEQKIPRDEMKQMETILLREITAIDNQLRAEIVGSYRRGATASSDIDVLVTHPTVAKLPSLLHKIVETLTKQVHFVTDTISIGDSKFMGVCQIDTSKLHRRIDIRVFPSEQYYCALLYFTGNDQLNRHMRIVAQEQGYKLNEYSIQ
;
A
#
# COMPACT_ATOMS: atom_id res chain seq x y z
N MET A 1 0.04 -19.41 -24.18
CA MET A 1 -0.63 -18.18 -23.71
C MET A 1 0.08 -17.00 -24.38
N PRO A 2 -0.60 -15.90 -24.73
CA PRO A 2 0.10 -14.72 -25.24
C PRO A 2 1.09 -14.26 -24.16
N SER A 3 2.36 -14.09 -24.53
CA SER A 3 3.40 -13.66 -23.60
C SER A 3 3.06 -12.26 -23.10
N THR A 4 2.86 -12.11 -21.78
CA THR A 4 2.56 -10.80 -21.19
C THR A 4 3.76 -9.89 -21.39
N ILE A 5 3.56 -8.81 -22.16
CA ILE A 5 4.59 -7.78 -22.38
C ILE A 5 5.00 -7.21 -21.03
N ILE A 6 6.29 -6.94 -20.84
CA ILE A 6 6.75 -6.23 -19.65
C ILE A 6 6.18 -4.81 -19.70
N THR A 7 5.17 -4.54 -18.89
CA THR A 7 4.55 -3.22 -18.75
C THR A 7 4.87 -2.60 -17.40
N PRO A 8 4.79 -1.28 -17.26
CA PRO A 8 4.87 -0.64 -15.95
C PRO A 8 3.74 -1.17 -15.05
N LEU A 9 4.13 -1.83 -13.96
CA LEU A 9 3.26 -2.49 -13.00
C LEU A 9 3.78 -2.17 -11.59
N PHE A 10 3.12 -2.70 -10.55
CA PHE A 10 3.59 -2.56 -9.19
C PHE A 10 5.06 -3.02 -9.07
N ALA A 11 5.95 -2.12 -8.61
CA ALA A 11 7.43 -2.24 -8.56
C ALA A 11 8.22 -2.11 -9.88
N PHE A 12 7.56 -2.09 -11.03
CA PHE A 12 8.18 -1.98 -12.36
C PHE A 12 7.97 -0.58 -12.92
N THR A 13 8.91 0.33 -12.65
CA THR A 13 8.86 1.70 -13.20
C THR A 13 9.17 1.70 -14.70
N CYS A 14 8.74 2.72 -15.44
CA CYS A 14 9.09 2.85 -16.86
C CYS A 14 10.60 2.77 -17.11
N ALA A 15 11.40 3.38 -16.23
CA ALA A 15 12.86 3.32 -16.30
C ALA A 15 13.38 1.88 -16.14
N PHE A 16 12.80 1.12 -15.22
CA PHE A 16 13.19 -0.27 -15.01
C PHE A 16 12.74 -1.18 -16.17
N VAL A 17 11.53 -1.00 -16.67
CA VAL A 17 11.03 -1.71 -17.85
C VAL A 17 11.94 -1.44 -19.05
N ASN A 18 12.31 -0.18 -19.29
CA ASN A 18 13.25 0.18 -20.36
C ASN A 18 14.62 -0.50 -20.20
N LYS A 19 15.14 -0.60 -18.96
CA LYS A 19 16.35 -1.37 -18.67
C LYS A 19 16.19 -2.84 -19.09
N LEU A 20 15.12 -3.51 -18.66
CA LEU A 20 14.88 -4.91 -18.98
C LEU A 20 14.77 -5.15 -20.49
N VAL A 21 14.02 -4.31 -21.20
CA VAL A 21 13.78 -4.45 -22.65
C VAL A 21 15.03 -4.14 -23.47
N HIS A 22 15.72 -3.04 -23.17
CA HIS A 22 16.79 -2.55 -24.04
C HIS A 22 18.17 -3.07 -23.66
N GLN A 23 18.45 -3.24 -22.36
CA GLN A 23 19.76 -3.69 -21.86
C GLN A 23 19.78 -5.21 -21.69
N GLU A 24 18.79 -5.78 -20.99
CA GLU A 24 18.73 -7.23 -20.72
C GLU A 24 18.06 -8.03 -21.84
N LYS A 25 17.51 -7.35 -22.86
CA LYS A 25 16.81 -7.95 -24.02
C LYS A 25 15.60 -8.81 -23.67
N LEU A 26 14.98 -8.57 -22.51
CA LEU A 26 13.78 -9.27 -22.05
C LEU A 26 12.52 -8.56 -22.55
N LYS A 27 11.66 -9.28 -23.27
CA LYS A 27 10.46 -8.73 -23.92
C LYS A 27 9.16 -9.12 -23.22
N SER A 28 9.20 -10.13 -22.37
CA SER A 28 8.02 -10.63 -21.66
C SER A 28 8.28 -10.93 -20.19
N ILE A 29 7.20 -10.97 -19.41
CA ILE A 29 7.23 -11.40 -18.01
C ILE A 29 7.70 -12.86 -17.89
N ASP A 30 7.34 -13.73 -18.84
CA ASP A 30 7.77 -15.12 -18.86
C ASP A 30 9.28 -15.26 -19.09
N GLU A 31 9.84 -14.45 -19.98
CA GLU A 31 11.29 -14.35 -20.15
C GLU A 31 11.97 -13.88 -18.86
N LEU A 32 11.42 -12.87 -18.18
CA LEU A 32 11.96 -12.41 -16.90
C LEU A 32 11.88 -13.50 -15.80
N ARG A 33 10.77 -14.25 -15.74
CA ARG A 33 10.57 -15.34 -14.76
C ARG A 33 11.55 -16.47 -14.94
N SER A 34 11.81 -16.83 -16.19
CA SER A 34 12.71 -17.92 -16.59
C SER A 34 14.19 -17.49 -16.66
N HIS A 35 14.47 -16.19 -16.53
CA HIS A 35 15.83 -15.67 -16.67
C HIS A 35 16.78 -16.19 -15.58
N PRO A 36 17.94 -16.77 -15.92
CA PRO A 36 18.84 -17.39 -14.94
C PRO A 36 19.43 -16.40 -13.93
N LYS A 37 19.51 -15.11 -14.28
CA LYS A 37 19.99 -14.04 -13.38
C LYS A 37 18.85 -13.20 -12.78
N ARG A 38 17.60 -13.65 -12.86
CA ARG A 38 16.40 -12.91 -12.40
C ARG A 38 16.60 -12.27 -11.02
N ASP A 39 17.04 -13.05 -10.03
CA ASP A 39 17.15 -12.57 -8.64
C ASP A 39 18.30 -11.57 -8.43
N GLN A 40 19.26 -11.51 -9.37
CA GLN A 40 20.31 -10.48 -9.40
C GLN A 40 19.83 -9.20 -10.09
N LEU A 41 18.88 -9.32 -11.02
CA LEU A 41 18.29 -8.19 -11.75
C LEU A 41 17.22 -7.45 -10.93
N LEU A 42 16.54 -8.16 -10.03
CA LEU A 42 15.40 -7.65 -9.26
C LEU A 42 15.78 -7.38 -7.81
N ASN A 43 15.45 -6.19 -7.32
CA ASN A 43 15.43 -5.93 -5.88
C ASN A 43 14.24 -6.65 -5.19
N LYS A 44 14.22 -6.68 -3.85
CA LYS A 44 13.17 -7.38 -3.08
C LYS A 44 11.75 -6.93 -3.46
N THR A 45 11.53 -5.62 -3.62
CA THR A 45 10.23 -5.07 -4.02
C THR A 45 9.80 -5.57 -5.41
N GLN A 46 10.73 -5.62 -6.36
CA GLN A 46 10.49 -6.14 -7.72
C GLN A 46 10.27 -7.65 -7.73
N GLN A 47 10.97 -8.41 -6.88
CA GLN A 47 10.76 -9.84 -6.72
C GLN A 47 9.34 -10.13 -6.20
N LEU A 48 8.88 -9.40 -5.18
CA LEU A 48 7.50 -9.52 -4.69
C LEU A 48 6.47 -9.08 -5.73
N GLY A 49 6.75 -7.98 -6.46
CA GLY A 49 5.90 -7.54 -7.56
C GLY A 49 5.77 -8.58 -8.67
N LEU A 50 6.85 -9.31 -8.99
CA LEU A 50 6.83 -10.40 -9.95
C LEU A 50 6.14 -11.66 -9.42
N LYS A 51 6.31 -11.96 -8.12
CA LYS A 51 5.73 -13.12 -7.42
C LYS A 51 4.20 -13.05 -7.40
N TYR A 52 3.65 -11.87 -7.12
CA TYR A 52 2.20 -11.66 -6.95
C TYR A 52 1.56 -10.89 -8.11
N LEU A 53 2.22 -10.87 -9.28
CA LEU A 53 1.83 -10.01 -10.41
C LEU A 53 0.35 -10.19 -10.78
N GLU A 54 -0.07 -11.42 -11.05
CA GLU A 54 -1.43 -11.75 -11.46
C GLU A 54 -2.46 -11.48 -10.35
N GLU A 55 -2.06 -11.60 -9.08
CA GLU A 55 -2.94 -11.35 -7.94
C GLU A 55 -3.15 -9.85 -7.71
N PHE A 56 -2.10 -9.05 -7.90
CA PHE A 56 -2.14 -7.59 -7.73
C PHE A 56 -2.87 -6.86 -8.86
N GLU A 57 -3.01 -7.46 -10.03
CA GLU A 57 -3.83 -6.93 -11.12
C GLU A 57 -5.34 -7.08 -10.82
N GLN A 58 -5.71 -8.04 -9.98
CA GLN A 58 -7.10 -8.27 -9.62
C GLN A 58 -7.59 -7.27 -8.58
N LYS A 59 -8.74 -6.64 -8.86
CA LYS A 59 -9.40 -5.76 -7.89
C LYS A 59 -9.90 -6.57 -6.69
N ILE A 60 -9.93 -5.90 -5.54
CA ILE A 60 -10.45 -6.40 -4.27
C ILE A 60 -11.94 -6.02 -4.20
N PRO A 61 -12.88 -6.97 -4.23
CA PRO A 61 -14.30 -6.68 -4.07
C PRO A 61 -14.59 -6.00 -2.73
N ARG A 62 -15.58 -5.12 -2.68
CA ARG A 62 -15.92 -4.38 -1.45
C ARG A 62 -16.25 -5.30 -0.26
N ASP A 63 -16.85 -6.46 -0.51
CA ASP A 63 -17.15 -7.40 0.58
C ASP A 63 -15.90 -8.06 1.14
N GLU A 64 -14.87 -8.30 0.32
CA GLU A 64 -13.55 -8.73 0.79
C GLU A 64 -12.87 -7.61 1.60
N MET A 65 -12.98 -6.35 1.16
CA MET A 65 -12.49 -5.19 1.93
C MET A 65 -13.14 -5.08 3.32
N LYS A 66 -14.45 -5.36 3.45
CA LYS A 66 -15.15 -5.35 4.76
C LYS A 66 -14.64 -6.45 5.70
N GLN A 67 -14.30 -7.62 5.16
CA GLN A 67 -13.71 -8.71 5.95
C GLN A 67 -12.33 -8.29 6.46
N MET A 68 -11.51 -7.71 5.60
CA MET A 68 -10.19 -7.17 5.96
C MET A 68 -10.30 -6.03 6.97
N GLU A 69 -11.28 -5.13 6.82
CA GLU A 69 -11.60 -4.07 7.78
C GLU A 69 -11.88 -4.63 9.17
N THR A 70 -12.71 -5.66 9.25
CA THR A 70 -13.07 -6.29 10.53
C THR A 70 -11.83 -6.85 11.24
N ILE A 71 -10.95 -7.52 10.50
CA ILE A 71 -9.69 -8.05 11.05
C ILE A 71 -8.78 -6.89 11.46
N LEU A 72 -8.49 -5.96 10.56
CA LEU A 72 -7.55 -4.87 10.80
C LEU A 72 -7.97 -3.99 11.98
N LEU A 73 -9.22 -3.54 12.03
CA LEU A 73 -9.68 -2.66 13.10
C LEU A 73 -9.68 -3.37 14.46
N ARG A 74 -10.08 -4.65 14.51
CA ARG A 74 -10.02 -5.45 15.75
C ARG A 74 -8.59 -5.53 16.29
N GLU A 75 -7.65 -5.96 15.43
CA GLU A 75 -6.27 -6.21 15.85
C GLU A 75 -5.52 -4.91 16.16
N ILE A 76 -5.74 -3.84 15.39
CA ILE A 76 -5.08 -2.55 15.62
C ILE A 76 -5.60 -1.90 16.91
N THR A 77 -6.91 -1.87 17.14
CA THR A 77 -7.47 -1.24 18.35
C THR A 77 -7.19 -2.03 19.63
N ALA A 78 -6.92 -3.34 19.54
CA ALA A 78 -6.49 -4.15 20.66
C ALA A 78 -5.06 -3.82 21.15
N ILE A 79 -4.24 -3.18 20.32
CA ILE A 79 -2.83 -2.85 20.66
C ILE A 79 -2.72 -1.72 21.68
N ASP A 80 -3.55 -0.69 21.53
CA ASP A 80 -3.65 0.49 22.39
C ASP A 80 -5.03 1.13 22.17
N ASN A 81 -5.79 1.37 23.23
CA ASN A 81 -7.15 1.91 23.14
C ASN A 81 -7.23 3.38 22.69
N GLN A 82 -6.09 4.08 22.63
CA GLN A 82 -5.99 5.44 22.11
C GLN A 82 -5.76 5.46 20.59
N LEU A 83 -5.58 4.30 19.96
CA LEU A 83 -5.48 4.19 18.52
C LEU A 83 -6.83 4.46 17.86
N ARG A 84 -6.80 5.27 16.81
CA ARG A 84 -7.85 5.31 15.80
C ARG A 84 -7.31 4.71 14.52
N ALA A 85 -8.07 3.81 13.90
CA ALA A 85 -7.74 3.24 12.60
C ALA A 85 -8.95 3.33 11.67
N GLU A 86 -8.71 3.57 10.38
CA GLU A 86 -9.74 3.68 9.36
C GLU A 86 -9.18 3.19 8.01
N ILE A 87 -9.97 2.40 7.27
CA ILE A 87 -9.63 2.08 5.88
C ILE A 87 -10.08 3.25 5.00
N VAL A 88 -9.14 3.78 4.22
CA VAL A 88 -9.28 5.02 3.44
C VAL A 88 -9.26 4.70 1.93
N GLY A 89 -8.69 5.56 1.10
CA GLY A 89 -8.59 5.32 -0.33
C GLY A 89 -9.93 5.17 -1.03
N SER A 90 -9.95 4.33 -2.06
CA SER A 90 -11.15 4.06 -2.86
C SER A 90 -12.28 3.41 -2.06
N TYR A 91 -11.94 2.64 -1.01
CA TYR A 91 -12.92 2.01 -0.12
C TYR A 91 -13.78 3.05 0.60
N ARG A 92 -13.14 4.08 1.17
CA ARG A 92 -13.84 5.19 1.84
C ARG A 92 -14.68 6.05 0.89
N ARG A 93 -14.29 6.15 -0.39
CA ARG A 93 -15.10 6.80 -1.44
C ARG A 93 -16.30 5.98 -1.91
N GLY A 94 -16.53 4.79 -1.34
CA GLY A 94 -17.66 3.94 -1.70
C GLY A 94 -17.45 3.08 -2.94
N ALA A 95 -16.21 2.88 -3.40
CA ALA A 95 -15.95 2.03 -4.56
C ALA A 95 -16.44 0.58 -4.32
N THR A 96 -16.99 -0.03 -5.38
CA THR A 96 -17.43 -1.44 -5.38
C THR A 96 -16.24 -2.41 -5.41
N ALA A 97 -15.08 -1.95 -5.86
CA ALA A 97 -13.82 -2.69 -5.78
C ALA A 97 -12.61 -1.74 -5.69
N SER A 98 -11.57 -2.17 -4.98
CA SER A 98 -10.33 -1.42 -4.70
C SER A 98 -9.11 -2.07 -5.36
N SER A 99 -8.01 -1.34 -5.55
CA SER A 99 -6.72 -1.91 -6.00
C SER A 99 -5.88 -2.52 -4.87
N ASP A 100 -6.08 -2.01 -3.67
CA ASP A 100 -5.25 -2.20 -2.49
C ASP A 100 -6.02 -1.71 -1.27
N ILE A 101 -5.43 -1.95 -0.10
CA ILE A 101 -5.96 -1.54 1.20
C ILE A 101 -5.07 -0.43 1.73
N ASP A 102 -5.65 0.76 1.91
CA ASP A 102 -4.99 1.88 2.57
C ASP A 102 -5.53 1.98 4.00
N VAL A 103 -4.66 1.88 5.00
CA VAL A 103 -5.02 2.00 6.42
C VAL A 103 -4.38 3.26 6.99
N LEU A 104 -5.23 4.17 7.45
CA LEU A 104 -4.82 5.34 8.21
C LEU A 104 -4.96 5.05 9.70
N VAL A 105 -3.88 5.24 10.43
CA VAL A 105 -3.81 5.03 11.87
C VAL A 105 -3.36 6.33 12.54
N THR A 106 -4.00 6.71 13.64
CA THR A 106 -3.57 7.87 14.43
C THR A 106 -3.44 7.55 15.90
N HIS A 107 -2.50 8.22 16.55
CA HIS A 107 -2.27 8.12 17.99
C HIS A 107 -2.00 9.52 18.58
N PRO A 108 -2.44 9.85 19.81
CA PRO A 108 -2.22 11.18 20.40
C PRO A 108 -0.75 11.43 20.74
N THR A 109 0.01 10.39 21.13
CA THR A 109 1.44 10.52 21.45
C THR A 109 2.33 10.30 20.23
N VAL A 110 2.93 11.38 19.71
CA VAL A 110 3.82 11.36 18.52
C VAL A 110 5.04 10.47 18.69
N ALA A 111 5.70 10.52 19.85
CA ALA A 111 6.92 9.74 20.11
C ALA A 111 6.73 8.22 20.03
N LYS A 112 5.48 7.74 20.11
CA LYS A 112 5.15 6.31 19.99
C LYS A 112 4.97 5.85 18.55
N LEU A 113 4.79 6.74 17.57
CA LEU A 113 4.35 6.34 16.23
C LEU A 113 5.27 5.31 15.54
N PRO A 114 6.62 5.44 15.56
CA PRO A 114 7.48 4.44 14.93
C PRO A 114 7.33 3.06 15.55
N SER A 115 7.46 2.96 16.88
CA SER A 115 7.32 1.68 17.59
C SER A 115 5.91 1.09 17.46
N LEU A 116 4.89 1.95 17.35
CA LEU A 116 3.51 1.54 17.17
C LEU A 116 3.27 0.91 15.79
N LEU A 117 3.81 1.50 14.72
CA LEU A 117 3.72 0.91 13.39
C LEU A 117 4.41 -0.46 13.35
N HIS A 118 5.61 -0.57 13.92
CA HIS A 118 6.31 -1.85 14.02
C HIS A 118 5.51 -2.90 14.81
N LYS A 119 4.89 -2.51 15.93
CA LYS A 119 4.04 -3.40 16.74
C LYS A 119 2.78 -3.84 15.99
N ILE A 120 2.15 -2.92 15.23
CA ILE A 120 1.00 -3.24 14.37
C ILE A 120 1.40 -4.29 13.33
N VAL A 121 2.47 -4.04 12.58
CA VAL A 121 2.93 -4.96 11.54
C VAL A 121 3.34 -6.30 12.13
N GLU A 122 4.04 -6.32 13.28
CA GLU A 122 4.41 -7.55 13.96
C GLU A 122 3.19 -8.37 14.40
N THR A 123 2.18 -7.72 14.96
CA THR A 123 0.91 -8.36 15.36
C THR A 123 0.22 -8.99 14.15
N LEU A 124 0.03 -8.21 13.09
CA LEU A 124 -0.62 -8.67 11.85
C LEU A 124 0.16 -9.79 11.16
N THR A 125 1.49 -9.84 11.31
CA THR A 125 2.35 -10.87 10.69
C THR A 125 2.41 -12.15 11.53
N LYS A 126 2.72 -12.03 12.82
CA LYS A 126 3.09 -13.17 13.67
C LYS A 126 1.91 -13.78 14.43
N GLN A 127 0.91 -12.97 14.79
CA GLN A 127 -0.21 -13.44 15.62
C GLN A 127 -1.43 -13.77 14.78
N VAL A 128 -1.71 -12.92 13.78
CA VAL A 128 -2.92 -13.02 12.95
C VAL A 128 -2.63 -13.70 11.61
N HIS A 129 -1.37 -13.75 11.20
CA HIS A 129 -0.93 -14.23 9.87
C HIS A 129 -1.64 -13.54 8.69
N PHE A 130 -2.08 -12.30 8.92
CA PHE A 130 -2.76 -11.48 7.92
C PHE A 130 -1.75 -10.83 6.96
N VAL A 131 -0.63 -10.31 7.48
CA VAL A 131 0.47 -9.80 6.65
C VAL A 131 1.40 -10.96 6.31
N THR A 132 1.61 -11.20 5.01
CA THR A 132 2.39 -12.34 4.49
C THR A 132 3.80 -11.93 4.07
N ASP A 133 3.97 -10.72 3.53
CA ASP A 133 5.26 -10.21 3.07
C ASP A 133 5.40 -8.72 3.34
N THR A 134 6.64 -8.29 3.62
CA THR A 134 6.99 -6.88 3.78
C THR A 134 7.71 -6.39 2.52
N ILE A 135 7.16 -5.34 1.89
CA ILE A 135 7.82 -4.64 0.77
C ILE A 135 8.77 -3.57 1.33
N SER A 136 8.28 -2.75 2.26
CA SER A 136 9.07 -1.77 2.99
C SER A 136 8.41 -1.40 4.31
N ILE A 137 9.24 -1.04 5.28
CA ILE A 137 8.79 -0.50 6.57
C ILE A 137 9.74 0.62 6.99
N GLY A 138 9.17 1.73 7.42
CA GLY A 138 9.89 2.83 8.08
C GLY A 138 9.06 3.35 9.25
N ASP A 139 9.43 4.53 9.76
CA ASP A 139 8.85 5.08 10.99
C ASP A 139 7.36 5.43 10.92
N SER A 140 6.86 5.80 9.74
CA SER A 140 5.47 6.26 9.57
C SER A 140 4.71 5.59 8.43
N LYS A 141 5.38 4.70 7.68
CA LYS A 141 4.79 4.01 6.54
C LYS A 141 5.26 2.57 6.47
N PHE A 142 4.30 1.68 6.30
CA PHE A 142 4.49 0.29 5.92
C PHE A 142 3.84 0.05 4.54
N MET A 143 4.53 -0.72 3.70
CA MET A 143 3.99 -1.28 2.47
C MET A 143 4.22 -2.78 2.51
N GLY A 144 3.19 -3.56 2.26
CA GLY A 144 3.27 -5.01 2.35
C GLY A 144 2.21 -5.73 1.54
N VAL A 145 2.15 -7.03 1.81
CA VAL A 145 1.22 -7.97 1.21
C VAL A 145 0.45 -8.63 2.33
N CYS A 146 -0.85 -8.78 2.14
CA CYS A 146 -1.75 -9.41 3.10
C CYS A 146 -2.70 -10.38 2.42
N GLN A 147 -3.26 -11.27 3.22
CA GLN A 147 -4.20 -12.29 2.77
C GLN A 147 -5.14 -12.59 3.94
N ILE A 148 -6.44 -12.77 3.67
CA ILE A 148 -7.39 -13.16 4.72
C ILE A 148 -7.09 -14.58 5.21
N ASP A 149 -6.92 -15.50 4.26
CA ASP A 149 -6.56 -16.89 4.46
C ASP A 149 -5.99 -17.46 3.15
N THR A 150 -5.46 -18.68 3.19
CA THR A 150 -4.80 -19.33 2.05
C THR A 150 -5.69 -19.60 0.84
N SER A 151 -7.02 -19.44 0.96
CA SER A 151 -7.98 -19.58 -0.14
C SER A 151 -8.24 -18.27 -0.90
N LYS A 152 -7.82 -17.13 -0.35
CA LYS A 152 -7.98 -15.79 -0.95
C LYS A 152 -6.72 -15.36 -1.70
N LEU A 153 -6.83 -14.28 -2.47
CA LEU A 153 -5.67 -13.71 -3.15
C LEU A 153 -4.86 -12.81 -2.21
N HIS A 154 -3.57 -12.74 -2.46
CA HIS A 154 -2.65 -11.78 -1.86
C HIS A 154 -2.99 -10.38 -2.35
N ARG A 155 -3.22 -9.47 -1.40
CA ARG A 155 -3.56 -8.07 -1.66
C ARG A 155 -2.47 -7.15 -1.12
N ARG A 156 -2.26 -6.04 -1.81
CA ARG A 156 -1.38 -4.98 -1.30
C ARG A 156 -2.04 -4.25 -0.15
N ILE A 157 -1.24 -3.94 0.86
CA ILE A 157 -1.65 -3.15 2.02
C ILE A 157 -0.60 -2.07 2.31
N ASP A 158 -1.08 -0.84 2.48
CA ASP A 158 -0.31 0.29 2.95
C ASP A 158 -0.87 0.72 4.31
N ILE A 159 -0.01 0.81 5.33
CA ILE A 159 -0.39 1.32 6.67
C ILE A 159 0.41 2.57 6.93
N ARG A 160 -0.26 3.66 7.32
CA ARG A 160 0.42 4.88 7.76
C ARG A 160 -0.06 5.36 9.11
N VAL A 161 0.89 5.78 9.93
CA VAL A 161 0.65 6.30 11.27
C VAL A 161 0.87 7.82 11.30
N PHE A 162 -0.05 8.54 11.95
CA PHE A 162 -0.01 10.00 12.09
C PHE A 162 -0.28 10.44 13.54
N PRO A 163 0.23 11.61 13.96
CA PRO A 163 -0.29 12.33 15.11
C PRO A 163 -1.80 12.57 14.97
N SER A 164 -2.55 12.49 16.07
CA SER A 164 -4.01 12.70 16.05
C SER A 164 -4.41 14.09 15.55
N GLU A 165 -3.57 15.11 15.79
CA GLU A 165 -3.79 16.48 15.30
C GLU A 165 -3.76 16.59 13.77
N GLN A 166 -3.08 15.67 13.10
CA GLN A 166 -2.95 15.64 11.64
C GLN A 166 -4.04 14.79 10.97
N TYR A 167 -4.97 14.23 11.74
CA TYR A 167 -5.99 13.28 11.26
C TYR A 167 -6.73 13.80 10.03
N TYR A 168 -7.22 15.05 10.04
CA TYR A 168 -8.05 15.55 8.94
C TYR A 168 -7.27 15.78 7.64
N CYS A 169 -6.03 16.28 7.72
CA CYS A 169 -5.18 16.44 6.53
C CYS A 169 -4.79 15.07 5.96
N ALA A 170 -4.46 14.12 6.83
CA ALA A 170 -4.11 12.77 6.44
C ALA A 170 -5.34 12.05 5.84
N LEU A 171 -6.52 12.18 6.45
CA LEU A 171 -7.77 11.63 5.94
C LEU A 171 -8.11 12.19 4.56
N LEU A 172 -7.99 13.50 4.36
CA LEU A 172 -8.23 14.14 3.07
C LEU A 172 -7.30 13.57 2.01
N TYR A 173 -5.99 13.55 2.30
CA TYR A 173 -4.98 13.04 1.38
C TYR A 173 -5.20 11.55 1.05
N PHE A 174 -5.42 10.70 2.05
CA PHE A 174 -5.56 9.27 1.84
C PHE A 174 -6.92 8.86 1.30
N THR A 175 -7.97 9.66 1.51
CA THR A 175 -9.25 9.42 0.82
C THR A 175 -9.10 9.66 -0.67
N GLY A 176 -8.40 10.73 -1.07
CA GLY A 176 -8.17 11.06 -2.48
C GLY A 176 -9.46 11.27 -3.28
N ASN A 177 -9.48 11.01 -4.59
CA ASN A 177 -8.43 10.37 -5.40
C ASN A 177 -7.21 11.28 -5.67
N ASP A 178 -6.24 10.74 -6.42
CA ASP A 178 -4.99 11.44 -6.77
C ASP A 178 -5.22 12.71 -7.60
N GLN A 179 -6.18 12.70 -8.53
CA GLN A 179 -6.58 13.88 -9.31
C GLN A 179 -7.17 14.97 -8.42
N LEU A 180 -8.09 14.61 -7.52
CA LEU A 180 -8.67 15.54 -6.55
C LEU A 180 -7.58 16.14 -5.67
N ASN A 181 -6.68 15.31 -5.13
CA ASN A 181 -5.55 15.78 -4.32
C ASN A 181 -4.66 16.76 -5.07
N ARG A 182 -4.34 16.49 -6.35
CA ARG A 182 -3.57 17.41 -7.19
C ARG A 182 -4.29 18.75 -7.36
N HIS A 183 -5.58 18.70 -7.69
CA HIS A 183 -6.37 19.92 -7.87
C HIS A 183 -6.47 20.75 -6.58
N MET A 184 -6.80 20.13 -5.45
CA MET A 184 -6.87 20.83 -4.15
C MET A 184 -5.54 21.48 -3.77
N ARG A 185 -4.41 20.85 -4.09
CA ARG A 185 -3.07 21.41 -3.83
C ARG A 185 -2.77 22.62 -4.72
N ILE A 186 -3.17 22.59 -5.98
CA ILE A 186 -3.05 23.73 -6.90
C ILE A 186 -3.88 24.91 -6.37
N VAL A 187 -5.15 24.67 -6.02
CA VAL A 187 -6.03 25.71 -5.47
C VAL A 187 -5.46 26.29 -4.16
N ALA A 188 -4.93 25.45 -3.27
CA ALA A 188 -4.26 25.92 -2.06
C ALA A 188 -3.08 26.84 -2.40
N GLN A 189 -2.23 26.46 -3.36
CA GLN A 189 -1.09 27.27 -3.79
C GLN A 189 -1.51 28.62 -4.38
N GLU A 190 -2.57 28.64 -5.19
CA GLU A 190 -3.14 29.88 -5.74
C GLU A 190 -3.65 30.83 -4.65
N GLN A 191 -4.08 30.28 -3.51
CA GLN A 191 -4.52 31.04 -2.34
C GLN A 191 -3.38 31.36 -1.34
N GLY A 192 -2.13 31.02 -1.68
CA GLY A 192 -0.97 31.27 -0.83
C GLY A 192 -0.71 30.22 0.26
N TYR A 193 -1.41 29.08 0.20
CA TYR A 193 -1.27 27.96 1.13
C TYR A 193 -0.48 26.78 0.54
N LYS A 194 0.06 25.92 1.40
CA LYS A 194 0.68 24.64 1.08
C LYS A 194 -0.05 23.50 1.78
N LEU A 195 -0.92 22.82 1.04
CA LEU A 195 -1.65 21.64 1.51
C LEU A 195 -0.85 20.34 1.31
N ASN A 196 -0.68 19.55 2.38
CA ASN A 196 -0.09 18.21 2.34
C ASN A 196 -0.83 17.25 3.31
N GLU A 197 -0.37 16.01 3.43
CA GLU A 197 -1.00 15.03 4.33
C GLU A 197 -0.85 15.34 5.83
N TYR A 198 0.04 16.24 6.21
CA TYR A 198 0.33 16.60 7.60
C TYR A 198 -0.33 17.91 8.00
N SER A 199 -0.42 18.88 7.10
CA SER A 199 -0.92 20.23 7.40
C SER A 199 -1.38 21.01 6.17
N ILE A 200 -2.08 22.11 6.44
CA ILE A 200 -2.24 23.26 5.54
C ILE A 200 -1.61 24.48 6.24
N GLN A 201 -0.73 25.19 5.55
CA GLN A 201 0.05 26.32 6.06
C GLN A 201 0.13 27.41 5.03
#